data_AF-A0A7V1ZMS6-F1
#
_entry.id   AF-A0A7V1ZMS6-F1
#
_cell.length_a   1.000
_cell.length_b   1.000
_cell.length_c   1.000
_cell.angle_alpha   90.00
_cell.angle_beta   90.00
_cell.angle_gamma   90.00
#
_symmetry.space_group_name_H-M   'P 1'
#
loop_
_entity.id
_entity.type
_entity.pdbx_description
1 polymer ?
#
loop_
_entity_poly.entity_id
_entity_poly.type
_entity_poly.pdbx_seq_one_letter_code
_entity_poly.pdbx_strand_id
1 'polypeptide(L)'
;MDLLISMKAEPIEKGLEPRWSTMTTPAAQTGGYFIAEFREGDQEKLKLLIMYAEILRSKLDGEEFKIELTQFGFIIKKKVSQDVEYIKAWDSWVEFSRTIYEKLVEVLEGSD
;
A
#
# COMPACT_ATOMS: atom_id res chain seq x y z
N MET A 1 0.44 13.27 -8.93
CA MET A 1 0.38 11.97 -8.26
C MET A 1 -0.09 12.10 -6.81
N ASP A 2 -0.91 11.17 -6.33
CA ASP A 2 -1.37 11.08 -4.94
C ASP A 2 -0.89 9.77 -4.28
N LEU A 3 -0.67 9.80 -2.96
CA LEU A 3 -0.38 8.62 -2.14
C LEU A 3 -1.41 8.49 -1.01
N LEU A 4 -2.07 7.34 -0.95
CA LEU A 4 -2.99 6.98 0.13
C LEU A 4 -2.43 5.81 0.93
N ILE A 5 -2.15 6.03 2.22
CA ILE A 5 -1.65 5.00 3.13
C ILE A 5 -2.78 4.58 4.07
N SER A 6 -3.02 3.29 4.19
CA SER A 6 -4.06 2.73 5.04
C SER A 6 -3.70 1.32 5.53
N MET A 7 -4.63 0.69 6.23
CA MET A 7 -4.51 -0.69 6.68
C MET A 7 -5.87 -1.37 6.63
N LYS A 8 -5.86 -2.66 6.30
CA LYS A 8 -7.05 -3.52 6.32
C LYS A 8 -6.79 -4.73 7.22
N ALA A 9 -7.60 -4.89 8.26
CA ALA A 9 -7.63 -6.11 9.06
C ALA A 9 -8.24 -7.25 8.24
N GLU A 10 -7.73 -8.48 8.39
CA GLU A 10 -8.53 -9.64 8.03
C GLU A 10 -9.62 -9.80 9.11
N PRO A 11 -10.90 -9.94 8.74
CA PRO A 11 -11.93 -10.24 9.71
C PRO A 11 -11.62 -11.61 10.34
N ILE A 12 -11.61 -11.67 11.68
CA ILE A 12 -11.61 -12.93 12.40
C ILE A 12 -12.99 -13.55 12.14
N GLU A 13 -13.14 -14.40 11.13
CA GLU A 13 -14.40 -15.08 10.89
C GLU A 13 -14.71 -16.08 12.02
N LYS A 14 -15.47 -15.59 13.01
CA LYS A 14 -16.59 -16.33 13.60
C LYS A 14 -17.81 -15.41 13.70
N GLY A 15 -18.48 -15.24 12.57
CA GLY A 15 -19.95 -15.20 12.55
C GLY A 15 -20.70 -13.90 12.88
N LEU A 16 -20.12 -12.71 12.70
CA LEU A 16 -20.91 -11.46 12.77
C LEU A 16 -20.37 -10.42 11.77
N GLU A 17 -21.11 -10.16 10.68
CA GLU A 17 -21.12 -8.83 10.07
C GLU A 17 -21.77 -7.81 11.06
N PRO A 18 -21.68 -6.46 10.93
CA PRO A 18 -21.36 -5.66 9.73
C PRO A 18 -20.65 -4.28 9.95
N ARG A 19 -20.55 -3.52 8.85
CA ARG A 19 -20.52 -2.03 8.70
C ARG A 19 -19.17 -1.28 8.66
N TRP A 20 -18.98 -0.65 7.50
CA TRP A 20 -18.02 0.42 7.20
C TRP A 20 -18.17 1.66 8.11
N SER A 21 -17.07 2.42 8.16
CA SER A 21 -16.85 3.77 8.72
C SER A 21 -16.54 3.87 10.21
N THR A 22 -15.29 3.69 10.61
CA THR A 22 -14.60 4.59 11.57
C THR A 22 -13.10 4.28 11.63
N MET A 23 -12.26 5.32 11.65
CA MET A 23 -10.87 5.22 12.10
C MET A 23 -10.86 4.51 13.45
N THR A 24 -10.32 3.30 13.48
CA THR A 24 -10.09 2.54 14.70
C THR A 24 -8.60 2.24 14.78
N THR A 25 -7.93 2.86 15.75
CA THR A 25 -6.65 2.38 16.26
C THR A 25 -6.86 0.96 16.76
N PRO A 26 -6.21 -0.07 16.18
CA PRO A 26 -6.58 -1.42 16.53
C PRO A 26 -5.81 -1.90 17.76
N ALA A 27 -6.58 -2.23 18.80
CA ALA A 27 -6.18 -3.27 19.71
C ALA A 27 -6.04 -4.59 18.92
N ALA A 28 -4.89 -5.26 19.06
CA ALA A 28 -4.56 -6.62 18.62
C ALA A 28 -5.31 -7.15 17.37
N GLN A 29 -4.86 -6.75 16.18
CA GLN A 29 -5.29 -7.37 14.92
C GLN A 29 -4.46 -8.64 14.66
N THR A 30 -5.11 -9.80 14.59
CA THR A 30 -4.50 -11.03 14.09
C THR A 30 -4.60 -11.04 12.57
N GLY A 31 -3.51 -10.67 11.88
CA GLY A 31 -3.45 -10.71 10.42
C GLY A 31 -4.14 -9.52 9.76
N GLY A 32 -3.36 -8.75 9.01
CA GLY A 32 -3.85 -7.62 8.23
C GLY A 32 -2.84 -7.26 7.14
N TYR A 33 -3.22 -6.33 6.28
CA TYR A 33 -2.30 -5.76 5.30
C TYR A 33 -2.14 -4.27 5.57
N PHE A 34 -0.90 -3.82 5.59
CA PHE A 34 -0.60 -2.43 5.31
C PHE A 34 -0.78 -2.17 3.81
N ILE A 35 -1.39 -1.04 3.47
CA ILE A 35 -1.82 -0.72 2.11
C ILE A 35 -1.32 0.67 1.74
N ALA A 36 -0.73 0.79 0.55
CA ALA A 36 -0.26 2.03 -0.03
C ALA A 36 -0.74 2.05 -1.47
N GLU A 37 -1.53 3.06 -1.80
CA GLU A 37 -2.09 3.25 -3.13
C GLU A 37 -1.49 4.50 -3.76
N PHE A 38 -0.91 4.33 -4.94
CA PHE A 38 -0.28 5.37 -5.74
C PHE A 38 -1.21 5.66 -6.91
N ARG A 39 -1.70 6.90 -6.99
CA ARG A 39 -2.67 7.31 -8.01
C ARG A 39 -2.11 8.41 -8.89
N GLU A 40 -2.41 8.34 -10.17
CA GLU A 40 -2.09 9.40 -11.13
C GLU A 40 -3.30 9.67 -12.04
N GLY A 41 -3.62 10.95 -12.19
CA GLY A 41 -4.75 11.41 -13.00
C GLY A 41 -4.34 11.73 -14.43
N ASP A 42 -3.08 12.10 -14.66
CA ASP A 42 -2.53 12.31 -15.99
C ASP A 42 -2.30 10.98 -16.72
N GLN A 43 -2.78 10.86 -17.96
CA GLN A 43 -2.76 9.60 -18.70
C GLN A 43 -1.37 9.15 -19.15
N GLU A 44 -0.45 10.08 -19.42
CA GLU A 44 0.92 9.74 -19.82
C GLU A 44 1.72 9.29 -18.60
N LYS A 45 1.60 10.03 -17.50
CA LYS A 45 2.23 9.67 -16.23
C LYS A 45 1.65 8.37 -15.65
N LEU A 46 0.35 8.13 -15.81
CA LEU A 46 -0.30 6.88 -15.40
C LEU A 46 0.29 5.66 -16.12
N LYS A 47 0.56 5.75 -17.43
CA LYS A 47 1.20 4.64 -18.17
C LYS A 47 2.58 4.31 -17.61
N LEU A 48 3.37 5.34 -17.31
CA LEU A 48 4.69 5.17 -16.68
C LEU A 48 4.58 4.55 -15.29
N LEU A 49 3.60 5.01 -14.50
CA LEU A 49 3.30 4.48 -13.18
C LEU A 49 2.93 2.98 -13.22
N ILE A 50 2.09 2.57 -14.17
CA ILE A 50 1.73 1.15 -14.38
C ILE A 50 2.96 0.33 -14.79
N MET A 51 3.79 0.82 -15.71
CA MET A 51 5.02 0.11 -16.10
C MET A 51 5.96 -0.11 -14.91
N TYR A 52 6.12 0.91 -14.05
CA TYR A 52 6.91 0.78 -12.84
C TYR A 52 6.32 -0.23 -11.86
N ALA A 53 4.99 -0.23 -11.69
CA ALA A 53 4.29 -1.19 -10.86
C ALA A 53 4.48 -2.64 -11.34
N GLU A 54 4.51 -2.88 -12.65
CA GLU A 54 4.80 -4.21 -13.21
C GLU A 54 6.24 -4.67 -12.92
N ILE A 55 7.21 -3.75 -13.01
CA ILE A 55 8.60 -4.03 -12.63
C ILE A 55 8.69 -4.34 -11.14
N LEU A 56 8.05 -3.55 -10.29
CA LEU A 56 8.00 -3.82 -8.85
C LEU A 56 7.36 -5.18 -8.56
N ARG A 57 6.24 -5.50 -9.22
CA ARG A 57 5.57 -6.80 -9.07
C ARG A 57 6.53 -7.94 -9.41
N SER A 58 7.30 -7.83 -10.48
CA SER A 58 8.27 -8.88 -10.84
C SER A 58 9.39 -9.09 -9.80
N LYS A 59 9.64 -8.11 -8.93
CA LYS A 59 10.74 -8.13 -7.94
C LYS A 59 10.29 -8.39 -6.51
N LEU A 60 9.08 -7.95 -6.16
CA LEU A 60 8.58 -7.93 -4.78
C LEU A 60 7.41 -8.87 -4.53
N ASP A 61 6.69 -9.30 -5.57
CA ASP A 61 5.50 -10.13 -5.40
C ASP A 61 5.88 -11.51 -4.83
N GLY A 62 5.30 -11.84 -3.67
CA GLY A 62 5.70 -12.99 -2.86
C GLY A 62 4.83 -13.15 -1.62
N GLU A 63 5.33 -13.87 -0.61
CA GLU A 63 4.55 -14.14 0.61
C GLU A 63 4.29 -12.87 1.46
N GLU A 64 5.20 -11.90 1.41
CA GLU A 64 5.14 -10.68 2.23
C GLU A 64 4.43 -9.51 1.52
N PHE A 65 4.67 -9.33 0.23
CA PHE A 65 4.13 -8.22 -0.55
C PHE A 65 3.26 -8.71 -1.71
N LYS A 66 2.19 -7.96 -1.97
CA LYS A 66 1.34 -8.13 -3.16
C LYS A 66 1.16 -6.79 -3.85
N ILE A 67 1.24 -6.79 -5.19
CA ILE A 67 1.05 -5.60 -6.00
C ILE A 67 -0.15 -5.78 -6.93
N GLU A 68 -1.11 -4.86 -6.82
CA GLU A 68 -2.34 -4.87 -7.61
C GLU A 68 -2.37 -3.63 -8.52
N LEU A 69 -2.57 -3.83 -9.81
CA LEU A 69 -2.79 -2.73 -10.76
C LEU A 69 -4.24 -2.27 -10.70
N THR A 70 -4.47 -0.97 -10.78
CA THR A 70 -5.81 -0.36 -10.82
C THR A 70 -5.94 0.55 -12.03
N GLN A 71 -7.15 0.97 -12.35
CA GLN A 71 -7.38 1.96 -13.42
C GLN A 71 -6.80 3.35 -13.12
N PHE A 72 -6.36 3.60 -11.88
CA PHE A 72 -5.83 4.88 -11.44
C PHE A 72 -4.34 4.81 -11.05
N GLY A 73 -3.72 3.63 -11.09
CA GLY A 73 -2.34 3.41 -10.68
C GLY A 73 -2.14 2.02 -10.11
N PHE A 74 -1.57 1.91 -8.90
CA PHE A 74 -1.35 0.60 -8.29
C PHE A 74 -1.38 0.64 -6.76
N ILE A 75 -1.56 -0.54 -6.17
CA ILE A 75 -1.61 -0.76 -4.73
C ILE A 75 -0.49 -1.72 -4.34
N ILE A 76 0.28 -1.37 -3.31
CA ILE A 76 1.16 -2.30 -2.60
C ILE A 76 0.48 -2.71 -1.30
N LYS A 77 0.37 -4.02 -1.08
CA LYS A 77 -0.09 -4.62 0.16
C LYS A 77 1.08 -5.34 0.83
N LYS A 78 1.35 -5.04 2.09
CA LYS A 78 2.36 -5.74 2.90
C LYS A 78 1.66 -6.46 4.05
N LYS A 79 1.88 -7.76 4.20
CA LYS A 79 1.32 -8.53 5.31
C LYS A 79 1.89 -8.03 6.64
N VAL A 80 1.02 -7.79 7.61
CA VAL A 80 1.43 -7.36 8.96
C VAL A 80 1.98 -8.57 9.70
N SER A 81 3.25 -8.47 10.14
CA SER A 81 3.87 -9.49 11.00
C SER A 81 3.30 -9.39 12.41
N GLN A 82 2.99 -10.54 13.01
CA GLN A 82 2.51 -10.63 14.40
C GLN A 82 3.64 -10.52 15.43
N ASP A 83 4.90 -10.61 14.98
CA ASP A 83 6.07 -10.66 15.84
C ASP A 83 6.72 -9.29 16.09
N VAL A 84 6.12 -8.21 15.57
CA VAL A 84 6.67 -6.85 15.64
C VAL A 84 5.68 -5.91 16.33
N GLU A 85 6.21 -4.99 17.13
CA GLU A 85 5.43 -3.91 17.74
C GLU A 85 4.71 -3.10 16.65
N TYR A 86 3.38 -3.05 16.74
CA TYR A 86 2.51 -2.48 15.71
C TYR A 86 2.92 -1.05 15.30
N ILE A 87 3.19 -0.16 16.26
CA ILE A 87 3.54 1.24 15.98
C ILE A 87 4.83 1.32 15.16
N LYS A 88 5.85 0.53 15.53
CA LYS A 88 7.11 0.47 14.76
C LYS A 88 6.89 -0.07 13.35
N ALA A 89 6.08 -1.12 13.22
CA ALA A 89 5.75 -1.71 11.92
C ALA A 89 5.00 -0.71 11.01
N TRP A 90 4.09 0.07 11.59
CA TRP A 90 3.37 1.14 10.89
C TRP A 90 4.28 2.29 10.48
N ASP A 91 5.15 2.77 11.36
CA ASP A 91 6.07 3.87 11.04
C ASP A 91 7.03 3.47 9.90
N SER A 92 7.59 2.26 9.97
CA SER A 92 8.39 1.69 8.88
C SER A 92 7.59 1.55 7.57
N TRP A 93 6.30 1.23 7.64
CA TRP A 93 5.44 1.16 6.46
C TRP A 93 5.21 2.54 5.83
N VAL A 94 4.95 3.55 6.66
CA VAL A 94 4.76 4.93 6.21
C VAL A 94 6.02 5.46 5.54
N GLU A 95 7.18 5.24 6.15
CA GLU A 95 8.48 5.64 5.61
C GLU A 95 8.75 4.95 4.26
N PHE A 96 8.60 3.62 4.21
CA PHE A 96 8.75 2.84 2.98
C PHE A 96 7.85 3.37 1.85
N SER A 97 6.57 3.61 2.15
CA SER A 97 5.58 4.07 1.17
C SER A 97 5.92 5.47 0.64
N ARG A 98 6.38 6.38 1.53
CA ARG A 98 6.83 7.72 1.17
C ARG A 98 8.06 7.71 0.29
N THR A 99 9.06 6.88 0.60
CA THR A 99 10.27 6.75 -0.22
C THR A 99 9.94 6.31 -1.64
N ILE A 100 8.99 5.38 -1.83
CA ILE A 100 8.55 4.98 -3.17
C ILE A 100 7.84 6.15 -3.87
N TYR A 101 6.97 6.86 -3.15
CA TYR A 101 6.26 8.01 -3.71
C TYR A 101 7.21 9.10 -4.19
N GLU A 102 8.18 9.50 -3.36
CA GLU A 102 9.17 10.54 -3.70
C GLU A 102 9.95 10.17 -4.96
N LYS A 103 10.44 8.92 -5.04
CA LYS A 103 11.15 8.43 -6.24
C LYS A 103 10.28 8.40 -7.48
N LEU A 104 9.00 8.06 -7.34
CA LEU A 104 8.04 8.08 -8.44
C LEU A 104 7.75 9.51 -8.90
N VAL A 105 7.60 10.47 -7.98
CA VAL A 105 7.44 11.88 -8.31
C VAL A 105 8.64 12.39 -9.10
N GLU A 106 9.87 12.13 -8.63
CA GLU A 106 11.10 12.53 -9.33
C GLU A 106 11.16 11.99 -10.77
N VAL A 107 10.77 10.73 -10.99
CA VAL A 107 10.75 10.11 -12.32
C VAL A 107 9.65 10.70 -13.21
N LEU A 108 8.47 10.99 -12.65
CA LEU A 108 7.30 11.45 -13.41
C LEU A 108 7.32 12.95 -13.71
N GLU A 109 7.96 13.75 -12.88
CA GLU A 109 8.08 15.20 -13.06
C GLU A 109 9.37 15.60 -13.79
N GLY A 110 10.33 14.69 -13.87
CA GLY A 110 11.67 14.97 -14.38
C GLY A 110 12.51 15.62 -13.30
N SER A 111 13.73 15.12 -13.12
CA SER A 111 14.74 15.84 -12.35
C SER A 111 15.13 17.08 -13.15
N ASP A 112 14.88 18.27 -12.61
CA ASP A 112 15.46 19.53 -13.13
C ASP A 112 17.00 19.42 -13.26
#